data_AF-A0A0U2JEA7-F1
#
_entry.id   AF-A0A0U2JEA7-F1
#
_cell.length_a   1.000
_cell.length_b   1.000
_cell.length_c   1.000
_cell.angle_alpha   90.00
_cell.angle_beta   90.00
_cell.angle_gamma   90.00
#
_symmetry.space_group_name_H-M   'P 1'
#
loop_
_entity.id
_entity.type
_entity.pdbx_description
1 polymer ?
#
loop_
_entity_poly.entity_id
_entity_poly.type
_entity_poly.pdbx_seq_one_letter_code
_entity_poly.pdbx_strand_id
1 'polypeptide(L)'
;RLAAGTYNEAVNVNKDVTILGANSGTSGTGVRGAESVLLGGVHITAAGVTIDGVKIDGDGSFSDIPGNFAAVYVSANNAVITNSVLEGHGAALDDFGIITNGGLTGLAISNNDFSGFGVATYIVDGTAGSISGNHFGSSNGNSVNTESVLTDVTGNTFDESAYGTVQVLSNAATVDASAFVHGNTFNGALAHPVQIYPNYTGGPAVITGTEVG
;
A
#
# COMPACT_ATOMS: atom_id res chain seq x y z
N ARG A 1 1.04 21.73 7.47
CA ARG A 1 1.41 21.00 8.71
C ARG A 1 0.16 20.86 9.54
N LEU A 2 -0.14 19.64 9.98
CA LEU A 2 -1.23 19.32 10.88
C LEU A 2 -0.73 19.32 12.33
N ALA A 3 -1.58 19.74 13.26
CA ALA A 3 -1.29 19.57 14.68
C ALA A 3 -1.65 18.15 15.10
N ALA A 4 -1.18 17.70 16.26
CA ALA A 4 -1.70 16.49 16.86
C ALA A 4 -3.19 16.68 17.20
N GLY A 5 -3.99 15.65 16.96
CA GLY A 5 -5.44 15.69 17.11
C GLY A 5 -6.13 14.85 16.04
N THR A 6 -7.45 14.73 16.19
CA THR A 6 -8.31 13.96 15.29
C THR A 6 -9.02 14.87 14.31
N TYR A 7 -8.96 14.52 13.03
CA TYR A 7 -9.62 15.18 11.91
C TYR A 7 -10.65 14.21 11.33
N ASN A 8 -11.92 14.47 11.61
CA ASN A 8 -13.03 13.60 11.22
C ASN A 8 -13.62 14.00 9.87
N GLU A 9 -12.80 13.93 8.82
CA GLU A 9 -13.17 14.31 7.46
C GLU A 9 -12.43 13.46 6.44
N ALA A 10 -13.10 13.20 5.31
CA ALA A 10 -12.44 12.65 4.14
C ALA A 10 -11.66 13.75 3.42
N VAL A 11 -10.41 13.48 3.08
CA VAL A 11 -9.52 14.49 2.49
C VAL A 11 -9.40 14.26 0.99
N ASN A 12 -9.87 15.19 0.18
CA ASN A 12 -9.57 15.20 -1.26
C ASN A 12 -8.39 16.13 -1.55
N VAL A 13 -7.26 15.56 -1.98
CA VAL A 13 -6.03 16.29 -2.27
C VAL A 13 -5.93 16.54 -3.77
N ASN A 14 -6.51 17.66 -4.21
CA ASN A 14 -6.62 18.06 -5.62
C ASN A 14 -5.60 19.15 -6.03
N LYS A 15 -4.58 19.36 -5.21
CA LYS A 15 -3.43 20.23 -5.47
C LYS A 15 -2.14 19.52 -5.08
N ASP A 16 -1.05 19.84 -5.77
CA ASP A 16 0.29 19.40 -5.39
C ASP A 16 0.66 20.05 -4.04
N VAL A 17 0.54 19.28 -2.96
CA VAL A 17 0.80 19.74 -1.61
C VAL A 17 1.52 18.67 -0.80
N THR A 18 2.25 19.12 0.21
CA THR A 18 2.83 18.28 1.24
C THR A 18 2.02 18.37 2.52
N ILE A 19 1.37 17.27 2.89
CA ILE A 19 0.66 17.10 4.15
C ILE A 19 1.65 16.50 5.15
N LEU A 20 2.15 17.36 6.04
CA LEU A 20 3.04 16.97 7.13
C LEU A 20 2.22 16.80 8.41
N GLY A 21 2.11 15.57 8.90
CA GLY A 21 1.51 15.24 10.19
C GLY A 21 2.44 15.54 11.37
N ALA A 22 1.92 15.32 12.59
CA ALA A 22 2.65 15.57 13.83
C ALA A 22 3.95 14.74 13.97
N ASN A 23 4.03 13.60 13.29
CA ASN A 23 5.18 12.70 13.29
C ASN A 23 5.94 12.69 11.94
N SER A 24 5.84 13.76 11.15
CA SER A 24 6.58 13.90 9.88
C SER A 24 8.08 13.61 10.07
N GLY A 25 8.64 12.79 9.17
CA GLY A 25 10.03 12.33 9.22
C GLY A 25 10.33 11.24 10.25
N THR A 26 9.34 10.78 11.02
CA THR A 26 9.48 9.66 11.96
C THR A 26 8.81 8.43 11.38
N SER A 27 9.54 7.33 11.16
CA SER A 27 8.99 6.08 10.60
C SER A 27 7.70 5.63 11.31
N GLY A 28 6.82 4.94 10.58
CA GLY A 28 5.59 4.35 11.12
C GLY A 28 5.82 3.45 12.33
N THR A 29 6.93 2.70 12.35
CA THR A 29 7.35 1.83 13.47
C THR A 29 8.28 2.51 14.48
N GLY A 30 8.59 3.79 14.28
CA GLY A 30 9.47 4.56 15.16
C GLY A 30 8.83 4.91 16.51
N VAL A 31 9.61 5.58 17.37
CA VAL A 31 9.08 6.18 18.60
C VAL A 31 8.33 7.46 18.23
N ARG A 32 7.01 7.37 18.16
CA ARG A 32 6.12 8.46 17.73
C ARG A 32 5.49 9.19 18.92
N GLY A 33 5.24 10.49 18.74
CA GLY A 33 4.50 11.32 19.69
C GLY A 33 2.99 11.30 19.43
N ALA A 34 2.28 12.30 19.92
CA ALA A 34 0.85 12.46 19.64
C ALA A 34 0.60 12.59 18.13
N GLU A 35 -0.40 11.87 17.61
CA GLU A 35 -0.67 11.76 16.16
C GLU A 35 -1.57 12.87 15.61
N SER A 36 -1.39 13.17 14.32
CA SER A 36 -2.43 13.77 13.48
C SER A 36 -3.24 12.62 12.87
N VAL A 37 -4.43 12.35 13.42
CA VAL A 37 -5.26 11.19 13.04
C VAL A 37 -6.33 11.62 12.03
N LEU A 38 -6.35 10.98 10.86
CA LEU A 38 -7.38 11.15 9.82
C LEU A 38 -8.34 9.94 9.87
N LEU A 39 -9.65 10.20 9.98
CA LEU A 39 -10.67 9.13 10.07
C LEU A 39 -11.45 8.87 8.77
N GLY A 40 -11.41 9.78 7.79
CA GLY A 40 -12.23 9.67 6.57
C GLY A 40 -11.49 9.18 5.33
N GLY A 41 -10.23 8.75 5.49
CA GLY A 41 -9.33 8.42 4.39
C GLY A 41 -8.88 9.63 3.55
N VAL A 42 -8.01 9.37 2.58
CA VAL A 42 -7.42 10.38 1.69
C VAL A 42 -7.54 9.96 0.23
N HIS A 43 -8.12 10.81 -0.61
CA HIS A 43 -8.12 10.66 -2.06
C HIS A 43 -7.13 11.64 -2.70
N ILE A 44 -6.08 11.12 -3.31
CA ILE A 44 -5.06 11.89 -4.02
C ILE A 44 -5.43 11.98 -5.50
N THR A 45 -5.85 13.17 -5.95
CA THR A 45 -6.25 13.45 -7.34
C THR A 45 -5.29 14.38 -8.08
N ALA A 46 -4.36 15.02 -7.37
CA ALA A 46 -3.29 15.82 -7.96
C ALA A 46 -1.95 15.08 -7.93
N ALA A 47 -1.14 15.31 -8.97
CA ALA A 47 0.21 14.78 -9.02
C ALA A 47 1.14 15.51 -8.04
N GLY A 48 2.17 14.81 -7.55
CA GLY A 48 3.21 15.38 -6.67
C GLY A 48 2.87 15.41 -5.18
N VAL A 49 1.65 14.99 -4.81
CA VAL A 49 1.19 14.99 -3.43
C VAL A 49 2.09 14.13 -2.55
N THR A 50 2.45 14.69 -1.39
CA THR A 50 3.18 13.96 -0.34
C THR A 50 2.38 13.95 0.95
N ILE A 51 2.24 12.77 1.56
CA ILE A 51 1.70 12.55 2.90
C ILE A 51 2.83 11.99 3.76
N ASP A 52 3.18 12.67 4.84
CA ASP A 52 4.31 12.31 5.70
C ASP A 52 3.93 12.43 7.18
N GLY A 53 4.00 11.33 7.92
CA GLY A 53 3.91 11.36 9.38
C GLY A 53 2.51 11.53 9.96
N VAL A 54 1.48 11.05 9.25
CA VAL A 54 0.09 11.02 9.76
C VAL A 54 -0.24 9.62 10.32
N LYS A 55 -1.31 9.54 11.11
CA LYS A 55 -2.05 8.29 11.29
C LYS A 55 -3.33 8.35 10.46
N ILE A 56 -3.62 7.31 9.69
CA ILE A 56 -4.94 7.11 9.09
C ILE A 56 -5.57 5.91 9.81
N ASP A 57 -6.72 6.15 10.40
CA ASP A 57 -7.40 5.22 11.30
C ASP A 57 -8.75 4.87 10.69
N GLY A 58 -8.81 3.72 10.04
CA GLY A 58 -9.88 3.24 9.19
C GLY A 58 -9.76 3.65 7.73
N ASP A 59 -10.86 3.45 7.04
CA ASP A 59 -11.00 3.58 5.60
C ASP A 59 -12.02 4.66 5.21
N GLY A 60 -11.83 5.24 4.02
CA GLY A 60 -12.74 6.16 3.39
C GLY A 60 -13.57 5.48 2.31
N SER A 61 -14.83 5.90 2.17
CA SER A 61 -15.65 5.52 1.01
C SER A 61 -15.43 6.52 -0.12
N PHE A 62 -14.95 6.03 -1.25
CA PHE A 62 -14.71 6.84 -2.44
C PHE A 62 -15.62 6.41 -3.58
N SER A 63 -16.28 7.38 -4.23
CA SER A 63 -17.24 7.12 -5.33
C SER A 63 -16.65 6.33 -6.49
N ASP A 64 -15.34 6.47 -6.67
CA ASP A 64 -14.60 5.96 -7.81
C ASP A 64 -14.07 4.53 -7.57
N ILE A 65 -14.29 3.97 -6.38
CA ILE A 65 -14.00 2.57 -6.07
C ILE A 65 -15.31 1.88 -5.64
N PRO A 66 -16.15 1.43 -6.59
CA PRO A 66 -17.47 0.90 -6.26
C PRO A 66 -17.40 -0.33 -5.36
N GLY A 67 -18.00 -0.24 -4.17
CA GLY A 67 -18.10 -1.36 -3.22
C GLY A 67 -16.89 -1.55 -2.32
N ASN A 68 -15.83 -0.76 -2.48
CA ASN A 68 -14.59 -0.88 -1.71
C ASN A 68 -14.32 0.40 -0.91
N PHE A 69 -13.47 0.26 0.09
CA PHE A 69 -13.05 1.34 0.97
C PHE A 69 -11.52 1.40 1.05
N ALA A 70 -10.95 2.59 1.19
CA ALA A 70 -9.50 2.71 1.32
C ALA A 70 -9.06 3.78 2.32
N ALA A 71 -8.00 3.53 3.08
CA ALA A 71 -7.35 4.57 3.88
C ALA A 71 -6.70 5.63 2.96
N VAL A 72 -6.07 5.22 1.86
CA VAL A 72 -5.61 6.11 0.79
C VAL A 72 -5.98 5.57 -0.58
N TYR A 73 -6.65 6.40 -1.38
CA TYR A 73 -6.85 6.15 -2.81
C TYR A 73 -5.99 7.09 -3.65
N VAL A 74 -5.17 6.53 -4.53
CA VAL A 74 -4.24 7.27 -5.38
C VAL A 74 -4.71 7.23 -6.83
N SER A 75 -5.09 8.38 -7.39
CA SER A 75 -5.54 8.50 -8.78
C SER A 75 -4.63 9.40 -9.64
N ALA A 76 -3.46 9.80 -9.13
CA ALA A 76 -2.50 10.67 -9.82
C ALA A 76 -1.03 10.24 -9.62
N ASN A 77 -0.17 10.69 -10.53
CA ASN A 77 1.27 10.37 -10.55
C ASN A 77 2.05 11.04 -9.40
N ASN A 78 3.25 10.53 -9.13
CA ASN A 78 4.22 11.08 -8.20
C ASN A 78 3.68 11.24 -6.77
N ALA A 79 2.75 10.38 -6.37
CA ALA A 79 2.23 10.35 -5.01
C ALA A 79 3.27 9.70 -4.07
N VAL A 80 3.53 10.37 -2.95
CA VAL A 80 4.42 9.89 -1.90
C VAL A 80 3.63 9.72 -0.61
N ILE A 81 3.59 8.51 -0.08
CA ILE A 81 2.99 8.20 1.23
C ILE A 81 4.10 7.61 2.08
N THR A 82 4.52 8.34 3.11
CA THR A 82 5.68 7.97 3.90
C THR A 82 5.52 8.18 5.39
N ASN A 83 6.31 7.43 6.17
CA ASN A 83 6.46 7.61 7.62
C ASN A 83 5.11 7.62 8.36
N SER A 84 4.09 6.97 7.83
CA SER A 84 2.72 7.05 8.34
C SER A 84 2.29 5.73 8.97
N VAL A 85 1.28 5.78 9.82
CA VAL A 85 0.62 4.60 10.37
C VAL A 85 -0.74 4.49 9.68
N LEU A 86 -1.04 3.33 9.11
CA LEU A 86 -2.32 3.03 8.50
C LEU A 86 -2.91 1.83 9.23
N GLU A 87 -4.04 2.03 9.89
CA GLU A 87 -4.70 1.04 10.73
C GLU A 87 -6.12 0.82 10.22
N GLY A 88 -6.41 -0.36 9.68
CA GLY A 88 -7.75 -0.78 9.27
C GLY A 88 -8.54 -1.35 10.46
N HIS A 89 -9.86 -1.48 10.28
CA HIS A 89 -10.78 -1.96 11.33
C HIS A 89 -11.31 -3.37 11.06
N GLY A 90 -10.79 -4.09 10.06
CA GLY A 90 -11.20 -5.46 9.80
C GLY A 90 -10.58 -6.08 8.56
N ALA A 91 -10.43 -7.41 8.57
CA ALA A 91 -9.85 -8.18 7.47
C ALA A 91 -10.84 -8.49 6.33
N ALA A 92 -11.89 -7.68 6.15
CA ALA A 92 -12.77 -7.83 4.99
C ALA A 92 -11.98 -7.47 3.73
N LEU A 93 -11.94 -8.34 2.71
CA LEU A 93 -11.06 -8.18 1.54
C LEU A 93 -11.29 -6.88 0.74
N ASP A 94 -12.42 -6.21 0.96
CA ASP A 94 -12.82 -4.96 0.29
C ASP A 94 -12.34 -3.69 1.07
N ASP A 95 -11.55 -3.87 2.14
CA ASP A 95 -10.91 -2.82 2.94
C ASP A 95 -9.41 -2.72 2.60
N PHE A 96 -9.01 -1.58 2.02
CA PHE A 96 -7.67 -1.33 1.50
C PHE A 96 -6.90 -0.31 2.35
N GLY A 97 -5.63 -0.58 2.65
CA GLY A 97 -4.76 0.47 3.20
C GLY A 97 -4.44 1.52 2.14
N ILE A 98 -3.84 1.10 1.03
CA ILE A 98 -3.61 1.95 -0.14
C ILE A 98 -4.07 1.21 -1.39
N ILE A 99 -4.82 1.89 -2.25
CA ILE A 99 -5.17 1.41 -3.59
C ILE A 99 -4.87 2.48 -4.63
N THR A 100 -4.44 2.05 -5.83
CA THR A 100 -4.11 2.95 -6.93
C THR A 100 -5.09 2.81 -8.10
N ASN A 101 -5.19 3.82 -8.95
CA ASN A 101 -5.56 3.61 -10.35
C ASN A 101 -4.45 2.87 -11.10
N GLY A 102 -4.78 2.33 -12.28
CA GLY A 102 -3.79 1.73 -13.17
C GLY A 102 -2.95 2.76 -13.92
N GLY A 103 -1.76 2.37 -14.35
CA GLY A 103 -0.89 3.17 -15.22
C GLY A 103 -0.24 4.39 -14.57
N LEU A 104 -0.23 4.49 -13.23
CA LEU A 104 0.42 5.60 -12.54
C LEU A 104 1.95 5.50 -12.61
N THR A 105 2.65 6.61 -12.40
CA THR A 105 4.12 6.65 -12.35
C THR A 105 4.61 7.42 -11.15
N GLY A 106 5.80 7.10 -10.66
CA GLY A 106 6.46 7.82 -9.55
C GLY A 106 5.82 7.57 -8.19
N LEU A 107 5.04 6.49 -8.02
CA LEU A 107 4.49 6.13 -6.72
C LEU A 107 5.63 5.79 -5.73
N ALA A 108 5.56 6.33 -4.52
CA ALA A 108 6.46 5.95 -3.43
C ALA A 108 5.67 5.70 -2.15
N ILE A 109 5.60 4.44 -1.71
CA ILE A 109 5.03 4.04 -0.42
C ILE A 109 6.20 3.59 0.44
N SER A 110 6.59 4.37 1.46
CA SER A 110 7.80 4.06 2.23
C SER A 110 7.78 4.33 3.72
N ASN A 111 8.45 3.48 4.50
CA ASN A 111 8.60 3.64 5.95
C ASN A 111 7.26 3.76 6.71
N ASN A 112 6.18 3.22 6.15
CA ASN A 112 4.88 3.19 6.81
C ASN A 112 4.72 1.92 7.64
N ASP A 113 3.77 1.95 8.57
CA ASP A 113 3.31 0.79 9.33
C ASP A 113 1.85 0.49 8.96
N PHE A 114 1.56 -0.75 8.59
CA PHE A 114 0.25 -1.20 8.13
C PHE A 114 -0.30 -2.34 8.98
N SER A 115 -1.54 -2.22 9.43
CA SER A 115 -2.24 -3.30 10.14
C SER A 115 -3.75 -3.26 9.92
N GLY A 116 -4.40 -4.42 10.04
CA GLY A 116 -5.86 -4.50 10.18
C GLY A 116 -6.69 -4.32 8.91
N PHE A 117 -6.08 -4.36 7.72
CA PHE A 117 -6.78 -4.25 6.44
C PHE A 117 -7.11 -5.63 5.84
N GLY A 118 -8.11 -5.70 4.97
CA GLY A 118 -8.27 -6.84 4.05
C GLY A 118 -7.08 -6.99 3.11
N VAL A 119 -6.64 -5.87 2.52
CA VAL A 119 -5.43 -5.78 1.70
C VAL A 119 -4.69 -4.48 2.05
N ALA A 120 -3.50 -4.56 2.66
CA ALA A 120 -2.81 -3.35 3.10
C ALA A 120 -2.37 -2.46 1.91
N THR A 121 -1.94 -3.05 0.79
CA THR A 121 -1.68 -2.30 -0.46
C THR A 121 -2.16 -3.07 -1.69
N TYR A 122 -2.90 -2.41 -2.57
CA TYR A 122 -3.34 -2.95 -3.86
C TYR A 122 -2.86 -2.05 -5.00
N ILE A 123 -1.93 -2.56 -5.81
CA ILE A 123 -1.34 -1.85 -6.93
C ILE A 123 -1.97 -2.35 -8.23
N VAL A 124 -2.71 -1.46 -8.89
CA VAL A 124 -3.36 -1.76 -10.17
C VAL A 124 -2.35 -1.76 -11.31
N ASP A 125 -2.64 -2.55 -12.34
CA ASP A 125 -1.75 -2.82 -13.47
C ASP A 125 -1.19 -1.55 -14.12
N GLY A 126 0.05 -1.63 -14.59
CA GLY A 126 0.78 -0.53 -15.20
C GLY A 126 1.31 0.54 -14.24
N THR A 127 0.98 0.49 -12.93
CA THR A 127 1.54 1.45 -11.97
C THR A 127 3.02 1.19 -11.70
N ALA A 128 3.84 2.22 -11.86
CA ALA A 128 5.28 2.20 -11.67
C ALA A 128 5.72 3.01 -10.46
N GLY A 129 6.63 2.45 -9.65
CA GLY A 129 7.06 3.08 -8.41
C GLY A 129 7.73 2.10 -7.45
N SER A 130 7.64 2.39 -6.16
CA SER A 130 8.23 1.55 -5.10
C SER A 130 7.34 1.44 -3.87
N ILE A 131 7.31 0.26 -3.28
CA ILE A 131 6.86 -0.04 -1.91
C ILE A 131 8.10 -0.48 -1.13
N SER A 132 8.63 0.39 -0.27
CA SER A 132 9.93 0.13 0.38
C SER A 132 10.06 0.53 1.84
N GLY A 133 10.77 -0.30 2.62
CA GLY A 133 11.03 0.00 4.04
C GLY A 133 9.77 0.04 4.91
N ASN A 134 8.63 -0.46 4.41
CA ASN A 134 7.40 -0.50 5.18
C ASN A 134 7.40 -1.72 6.10
N HIS A 135 6.61 -1.62 7.16
CA HIS A 135 6.24 -2.72 8.01
C HIS A 135 4.79 -3.10 7.74
N PHE A 136 4.56 -4.35 7.36
CA PHE A 136 3.24 -4.93 7.23
C PHE A 136 3.03 -5.84 8.42
N GLY A 137 2.40 -5.28 9.46
CA GLY A 137 2.13 -5.97 10.70
C GLY A 137 1.07 -7.06 10.58
N SER A 138 0.83 -7.72 11.71
CA SER A 138 -0.18 -8.78 11.82
C SER A 138 -1.61 -8.29 11.53
N SER A 139 -2.51 -9.24 11.26
CA SER A 139 -3.96 -9.02 11.08
C SER A 139 -4.37 -8.41 9.74
N ASN A 140 -3.43 -8.20 8.82
CA ASN A 140 -3.79 -7.97 7.43
C ASN A 140 -4.28 -9.29 6.78
N GLY A 141 -5.30 -9.22 5.94
CA GLY A 141 -5.72 -10.34 5.09
C GLY A 141 -4.59 -10.68 4.12
N ASN A 142 -4.31 -9.75 3.20
CA ASN A 142 -3.10 -9.69 2.41
C ASN A 142 -2.27 -8.44 2.73
N SER A 143 -0.95 -8.52 2.64
CA SER A 143 -0.10 -7.33 2.82
C SER A 143 0.05 -6.54 1.52
N VAL A 144 0.47 -7.19 0.44
CA VAL A 144 0.63 -6.55 -0.87
C VAL A 144 -0.05 -7.39 -1.94
N ASN A 145 -0.98 -6.79 -2.67
CA ASN A 145 -1.47 -7.28 -3.94
C ASN A 145 -0.94 -6.36 -5.04
N THR A 146 -0.31 -6.91 -6.06
CA THR A 146 0.15 -6.13 -7.21
C THR A 146 -0.18 -6.82 -8.52
N GLU A 147 -0.89 -6.12 -9.39
CA GLU A 147 -1.06 -6.49 -10.79
C GLU A 147 0.13 -5.99 -11.62
N SER A 148 0.86 -4.98 -11.13
CA SER A 148 1.96 -4.37 -11.83
C SER A 148 3.28 -5.08 -11.58
N VAL A 149 4.05 -5.29 -12.66
CA VAL A 149 5.47 -5.69 -12.64
C VAL A 149 6.42 -4.50 -12.66
N LEU A 150 5.89 -3.27 -12.62
CA LEU A 150 6.66 -2.02 -12.68
C LEU A 150 6.82 -1.37 -11.29
N THR A 151 6.26 -1.96 -10.25
CA THR A 151 6.37 -1.46 -8.87
C THR A 151 7.30 -2.37 -8.07
N ASP A 152 8.42 -1.82 -7.63
CA ASP A 152 9.40 -2.52 -6.82
C ASP A 152 8.92 -2.65 -5.36
N VAL A 153 8.76 -3.87 -4.88
CA VAL A 153 8.43 -4.24 -3.50
C VAL A 153 9.71 -4.71 -2.81
N THR A 154 10.39 -3.82 -2.08
CA THR A 154 11.76 -4.09 -1.61
C THR A 154 12.05 -3.57 -0.21
N GLY A 155 12.86 -4.30 0.56
CA GLY A 155 13.27 -3.86 1.90
C GLY A 155 12.13 -3.72 2.91
N ASN A 156 10.97 -4.31 2.64
CA ASN A 156 9.85 -4.31 3.58
C ASN A 156 9.99 -5.46 4.57
N THR A 157 9.40 -5.28 5.75
CA THR A 157 9.23 -6.36 6.72
C THR A 157 7.76 -6.77 6.73
N PHE A 158 7.51 -8.06 6.59
CA PHE A 158 6.19 -8.65 6.61
C PHE A 158 6.07 -9.60 7.79
N ASP A 159 5.17 -9.28 8.70
CA ASP A 159 4.73 -10.20 9.74
C ASP A 159 3.63 -11.14 9.20
N GLU A 160 3.04 -11.95 10.08
CA GLU A 160 2.03 -12.94 9.68
C GLU A 160 0.75 -12.30 9.12
N SER A 161 0.47 -12.56 7.85
CA SER A 161 -0.79 -12.22 7.15
C SER A 161 -1.74 -13.43 7.13
N ALA A 162 -3.06 -13.20 7.12
CA ALA A 162 -4.05 -14.28 7.20
C ALA A 162 -4.13 -15.16 5.94
N TYR A 163 -3.91 -14.59 4.75
CA TYR A 163 -4.11 -15.31 3.48
C TYR A 163 -2.87 -15.31 2.57
N GLY A 164 -2.31 -14.13 2.28
CA GLY A 164 -1.15 -14.00 1.39
C GLY A 164 -0.29 -12.78 1.72
N THR A 165 1.02 -12.97 1.83
CA THR A 165 1.89 -11.86 2.17
C THR A 165 2.11 -10.94 0.97
N VAL A 166 2.65 -11.47 -0.13
CA VAL A 166 2.74 -10.76 -1.41
C VAL A 166 2.06 -11.59 -2.50
N GLN A 167 1.01 -11.04 -3.10
CA GLN A 167 0.30 -11.64 -4.22
C GLN A 167 0.60 -10.89 -5.52
N VAL A 168 1.23 -11.59 -6.46
CA VAL A 168 1.49 -11.09 -7.81
C VAL A 168 0.36 -11.54 -8.73
N LEU A 169 -0.49 -10.59 -9.10
CA LEU A 169 -1.74 -10.78 -9.83
C LEU A 169 -1.65 -10.36 -11.30
N SER A 170 -0.44 -10.40 -11.86
CA SER A 170 -0.13 -9.65 -13.08
C SER A 170 -0.88 -10.11 -14.33
N ASN A 171 -1.22 -9.13 -15.18
CA ASN A 171 -1.75 -9.33 -16.52
C ASN A 171 -0.66 -9.47 -17.59
N ALA A 172 0.62 -9.49 -17.21
CA ALA A 172 1.73 -9.63 -18.14
C ALA A 172 1.88 -11.07 -18.67
N ALA A 173 2.26 -11.21 -19.95
CA ALA A 173 2.55 -12.50 -20.57
C ALA A 173 3.82 -13.17 -20.00
N THR A 174 4.70 -12.39 -19.37
CA THR A 174 5.91 -12.86 -18.71
C THR A 174 6.06 -12.16 -17.38
N VAL A 175 6.22 -12.94 -16.32
CA VAL A 175 6.37 -12.47 -14.95
C VAL A 175 7.61 -13.13 -14.36
N ASP A 176 8.55 -12.31 -13.92
CA ASP A 176 9.64 -12.72 -13.03
C ASP A 176 9.47 -11.95 -11.72
N ALA A 177 8.91 -12.60 -10.70
CA ALA A 177 8.69 -11.93 -9.42
C ALA A 177 10.00 -11.48 -8.77
N SER A 178 11.13 -12.13 -9.06
CA SER A 178 12.42 -11.73 -8.50
C SER A 178 12.93 -10.39 -9.02
N ALA A 179 12.41 -9.93 -10.16
CA ALA A 179 12.80 -8.66 -10.76
C ALA A 179 12.21 -7.44 -10.03
N PHE A 180 11.13 -7.61 -9.25
CA PHE A 180 10.44 -6.51 -8.59
C PHE A 180 9.97 -6.83 -7.17
N VAL A 181 10.01 -8.08 -6.70
CA VAL A 181 9.78 -8.47 -5.30
C VAL A 181 11.06 -9.09 -4.77
N HIS A 182 11.86 -8.31 -4.03
CA HIS A 182 13.16 -8.80 -3.57
C HIS A 182 13.67 -8.06 -2.33
N GLY A 183 14.56 -8.71 -1.58
CA GLY A 183 15.21 -8.12 -0.40
C GLY A 183 14.22 -7.73 0.70
N ASN A 184 13.09 -8.43 0.80
CA ASN A 184 12.13 -8.26 1.89
C ASN A 184 12.46 -9.24 3.02
N THR A 185 11.91 -8.98 4.21
CA THR A 185 12.01 -9.90 5.35
C THR A 185 10.61 -10.45 5.65
N PHE A 186 10.47 -11.77 5.70
CA PHE A 186 9.22 -12.45 6.00
C PHE A 186 9.34 -13.18 7.35
N ASN A 187 8.61 -12.70 8.35
CA ASN A 187 8.62 -13.25 9.71
C ASN A 187 7.48 -14.26 9.96
N GLY A 188 6.56 -14.42 9.01
CA GLY A 188 5.41 -15.32 9.12
C GLY A 188 5.73 -16.79 8.86
N ALA A 189 4.80 -17.68 9.24
CA ALA A 189 4.96 -19.13 9.08
C ALA A 189 4.54 -19.67 7.69
N LEU A 190 4.08 -18.79 6.78
CA LEU A 190 3.67 -19.20 5.44
C LEU A 190 4.86 -19.77 4.67
N ALA A 191 4.72 -21.00 4.17
CA ALA A 191 5.78 -21.66 3.40
C ALA A 191 6.10 -20.95 2.07
N HIS A 192 5.14 -20.19 1.53
CA HIS A 192 5.27 -19.43 0.29
C HIS A 192 4.72 -18.02 0.51
N PRO A 193 5.54 -17.10 1.06
CA PRO A 193 5.10 -15.73 1.34
C PRO A 193 4.85 -14.93 0.06
N VAL A 194 5.50 -15.28 -1.04
CA VAL A 194 5.22 -14.73 -2.38
C VAL A 194 4.39 -15.74 -3.16
N GLN A 195 3.19 -15.35 -3.55
CA GLN A 195 2.25 -16.15 -4.35
C GLN A 195 2.01 -15.46 -5.69
N ILE A 196 1.96 -16.24 -6.77
CA ILE A 196 1.71 -15.70 -8.12
C ILE A 196 0.42 -16.31 -8.67
N TYR A 197 -0.53 -15.44 -8.99
CA TYR A 197 -1.80 -15.77 -9.62
C TYR A 197 -1.97 -14.89 -10.88
N PRO A 198 -1.33 -15.24 -12.01
CA PRO A 198 -1.38 -14.41 -13.20
C PRO A 198 -2.80 -14.33 -13.74
N ASN A 199 -3.25 -13.13 -14.07
CA ASN A 199 -4.55 -12.86 -14.69
C ASN A 199 -4.45 -12.73 -16.22
N TYR A 200 -3.29 -13.02 -16.81
CA TYR A 200 -3.09 -12.96 -18.25
C TYR A 200 -4.06 -13.89 -19.00
N THR A 201 -4.86 -13.31 -19.90
CA THR A 201 -5.86 -14.04 -20.71
C THR A 201 -5.43 -14.25 -22.17
N GLY A 202 -4.27 -13.72 -22.58
CA GLY A 202 -3.80 -13.77 -23.97
C GLY A 202 -3.14 -15.08 -24.40
N GLY A 203 -3.12 -16.10 -23.54
CA GLY A 203 -2.50 -17.41 -23.79
C GLY A 203 -1.68 -17.89 -22.59
N PRO A 204 -0.73 -18.83 -22.80
CA PRO A 204 0.18 -19.26 -21.74
C PRO A 204 1.04 -18.09 -21.23
N ALA A 205 1.06 -17.88 -19.92
CA ALA A 205 2.00 -16.97 -19.27
C ALA A 205 3.30 -17.71 -18.89
N VAL A 206 4.43 -17.01 -18.97
CA VAL A 206 5.72 -17.49 -18.45
C VAL A 206 5.94 -16.89 -17.06
N ILE A 207 6.09 -17.74 -16.05
CA ILE A 207 6.18 -17.32 -14.64
C ILE A 207 7.48 -17.86 -14.04
N THR A 208 8.24 -16.99 -13.40
CA THR A 208 9.51 -17.29 -12.73
C THR A 208 9.65 -16.48 -11.42
N GLY A 209 10.66 -16.79 -10.60
CA GLY A 209 10.96 -16.02 -9.39
C GLY A 209 10.04 -16.27 -8.19
N THR A 210 9.35 -17.42 -8.14
CA THR A 210 8.40 -17.78 -7.06
C THR A 210 9.06 -18.19 -5.74
N GLU A 211 10.37 -18.43 -5.73
CA GLU A 211 11.13 -18.87 -4.55
C GLU A 211 11.73 -17.72 -3.74
N VAL A 212 11.44 -16.47 -4.11
CA VAL A 212 12.08 -15.30 -3.49
C VAL A 212 11.45 -15.04 -2.13
N GLY A 213 12.18 -15.43 -1.09
CA GLY A 213 11.99 -15.07 0.32
C GLY A 213 13.24 -14.36 0.83
#